data_AF-A0A0A9CP83-F1
#
_entry.id   AF-A0A0A9CP83-F1
#
_cell.length_a   1.000
_cell.length_b   1.000
_cell.length_c   1.000
_cell.angle_alpha   90.00
_cell.angle_beta   90.00
_cell.angle_gamma   90.00
#
_symmetry.space_group_name_H-M   'P 1'
#
loop_
_entity.id
_entity.type
_entity.pdbx_description
1 polymer ?
#
loop_
_entity_poly.entity_id
_entity_poly.type
_entity_poly.pdbx_seq_one_letter_code
_entity_poly.pdbx_strand_id
1 'polypeptide(L)'
;MHAMWRPQKFKAIYLMATLYVLTLTLPSAASVYWAFGDQLLTHSNALALLPRTAFRDAAVVLMLVHQFITFGFACTPLYFVWEKLIGLHDCRSLCKRAAARLPVVVPIWFLAIVFPFFGPINSAVGSLLVSFTVYIIPALAHMITFRSATARENAVEPPPRFMGRWTGTFIINAFVVAWVLVVGFGFGGWASITNFVHQIDTFGLFTKCYQCPPPPLAPGASLPPFPAGGLSNITMPFNGAAGAGLPPAPTPSPPAHFLRHHRHHSHGL
;
A
#
# COMPACT_ATOMS: atom_id res chain seq x y z
N MET A 1 -24.34 -13.70 -7.02
CA MET A 1 -24.21 -12.97 -5.74
C MET A 1 -24.73 -13.83 -4.59
N HIS A 2 -23.97 -14.84 -4.14
CA HIS A 2 -24.36 -15.69 -3.00
C HIS A 2 -23.75 -15.24 -1.66
N ALA A 3 -22.89 -14.21 -1.67
CA ALA A 3 -22.16 -13.74 -0.49
C ALA A 3 -22.86 -12.61 0.30
N MET A 4 -23.94 -12.02 -0.24
CA MET A 4 -24.60 -10.88 0.40
C MET A 4 -26.10 -11.09 0.53
N TRP A 5 -26.55 -11.42 1.74
CA TRP A 5 -27.95 -11.72 2.07
C TRP A 5 -28.88 -10.50 1.87
N ARG A 6 -28.39 -9.27 2.09
CA ARG A 6 -29.17 -8.04 1.93
C ARG A 6 -28.42 -6.96 1.13
N PRO A 7 -28.50 -6.97 -0.21
CA PRO A 7 -27.71 -6.07 -1.05
C PRO A 7 -28.04 -4.59 -0.88
N GLN A 8 -29.27 -4.25 -0.49
CA GLN A 8 -29.70 -2.86 -0.27
C GLN A 8 -28.92 -2.14 0.85
N LYS A 9 -28.36 -2.88 1.83
CA LYS A 9 -27.58 -2.30 2.92
C LYS A 9 -26.10 -2.14 2.58
N PHE A 10 -25.66 -2.59 1.41
CA PHE A 10 -24.25 -2.65 1.05
C PHE A 10 -23.57 -1.29 1.13
N LYS A 11 -24.21 -0.21 0.66
CA LYS A 11 -23.63 1.14 0.68
C LYS A 11 -23.27 1.61 2.09
N ALA A 12 -24.19 1.43 3.03
CA ALA A 12 -23.98 1.82 4.42
C ALA A 12 -22.89 0.97 5.08
N ILE A 13 -22.91 -0.34 4.85
CA ILE A 13 -21.90 -1.26 5.38
C ILE A 13 -20.53 -0.95 4.79
N TYR A 14 -20.45 -0.69 3.48
CA TYR A 14 -19.22 -0.32 2.79
C TYR A 14 -18.64 0.99 3.32
N LEU A 15 -19.49 2.00 3.53
CA LEU A 15 -19.07 3.27 4.13
C LEU A 15 -18.56 3.06 5.57
N MET A 16 -19.28 2.31 6.39
CA MET A 16 -18.86 2.01 7.77
C MET A 16 -17.55 1.20 7.81
N ALA A 17 -17.40 0.22 6.92
CA ALA A 17 -16.16 -0.54 6.80
C ALA A 17 -15.00 0.35 6.36
N THR A 18 -15.23 1.28 5.43
CA THR A 18 -14.23 2.26 5.00
C THR A 18 -13.82 3.16 6.14
N LEU A 19 -14.77 3.71 6.90
CA LEU A 19 -14.50 4.53 8.08
C LEU A 19 -13.73 3.74 9.14
N TYR A 20 -14.10 2.49 9.38
CA TYR A 20 -13.37 1.61 10.30
C TYR A 20 -11.92 1.39 9.86
N VAL A 21 -11.68 1.07 8.59
CA VAL A 21 -10.31 0.93 8.05
C VAL A 21 -9.51 2.22 8.20
N LEU A 22 -10.14 3.38 7.98
CA LEU A 22 -9.51 4.68 8.21
C LEU A 22 -9.12 4.88 9.69
N THR A 23 -9.95 4.47 10.64
CA THR A 23 -9.60 4.54 12.07
C THR A 23 -8.44 3.64 12.48
N LEU A 24 -8.18 2.54 11.75
CA LEU A 24 -7.02 1.69 12.01
C LEU A 24 -5.75 2.23 11.35
N THR A 25 -5.88 2.79 10.16
CA THR A 25 -4.74 3.19 9.32
C THR A 25 -4.24 4.60 9.60
N LEU A 26 -5.14 5.57 9.78
CA LEU A 26 -4.74 6.98 9.95
C LEU A 26 -3.97 7.22 11.25
N PRO A 27 -4.40 6.74 12.43
CA PRO A 27 -3.65 7.00 13.67
C PRO A 27 -2.28 6.32 13.69
N SER A 28 -2.18 5.11 13.12
CA SER A 28 -0.92 4.37 13.04
C SER A 28 0.05 5.05 12.05
N ALA A 29 -0.42 5.46 10.87
CA ALA A 29 0.40 6.20 9.92
C ALA A 29 0.82 7.57 10.49
N ALA A 30 -0.10 8.31 11.11
CA ALA A 30 0.19 9.62 11.70
C ALA A 30 1.23 9.55 12.82
N SER A 31 1.14 8.55 13.71
CA SER A 31 2.11 8.39 14.81
C SER A 31 3.51 8.02 14.30
N VAL A 32 3.62 7.15 13.29
CA VAL A 32 4.89 6.78 12.67
C VAL A 32 5.48 7.97 11.89
N TYR A 33 4.66 8.71 11.16
CA TYR A 33 5.09 9.92 10.44
C TYR A 33 5.56 11.01 11.41
N TRP A 34 4.84 11.20 12.53
CA TRP A 34 5.24 12.14 13.57
C TRP A 34 6.60 11.77 14.20
N ALA A 35 6.88 10.48 14.37
CA ALA A 35 8.10 10.01 15.00
C ALA A 35 9.33 10.01 14.07
N PHE A 36 9.16 9.68 12.79
CA PHE A 36 10.29 9.43 11.87
C PHE A 36 10.34 10.35 10.64
N GLY A 37 9.25 11.07 10.34
CA GLY A 37 9.18 12.05 9.26
C GLY A 37 9.76 11.55 7.94
N ASP A 38 10.75 12.29 7.41
CA ASP A 38 11.35 12.06 6.09
C ASP A 38 12.10 10.73 5.98
N GLN A 39 12.47 10.06 7.07
CA GLN A 39 13.12 8.75 7.02
C GLN A 39 12.22 7.67 6.37
N LEU A 40 10.91 7.87 6.38
CA LEU A 40 9.95 6.96 5.74
C LEU A 40 9.97 7.05 4.21
N LEU A 41 10.51 8.13 3.64
CA LEU A 41 10.67 8.27 2.18
C LEU A 41 11.73 7.31 1.64
N THR A 42 12.80 7.08 2.41
CA THR A 42 13.91 6.18 2.03
C THR A 42 13.73 4.76 2.58
N HIS A 43 12.90 4.58 3.61
CA HIS A 43 12.59 3.27 4.21
C HIS A 43 11.12 2.90 4.03
N SER A 44 10.81 2.11 2.99
CA SER A 44 9.43 1.67 2.70
C SER A 44 8.81 0.76 3.78
N ASN A 45 9.61 0.20 4.69
CA ASN A 45 9.13 -0.59 5.82
C ASN A 45 9.40 0.16 7.13
N ALA A 46 8.35 0.67 7.77
CA ALA A 46 8.43 1.42 9.02
C ALA A 46 9.02 0.60 10.19
N LEU A 47 8.80 -0.73 10.22
CA LEU A 47 9.36 -1.60 11.28
C LEU A 47 10.90 -1.68 11.24
N ALA A 48 11.52 -1.25 10.13
CA ALA A 48 12.98 -1.15 10.04
C ALA A 48 13.54 0.00 10.88
N LEU A 49 12.78 1.08 11.07
CA LEU A 49 13.19 2.28 11.79
C LEU A 49 13.06 2.15 13.32
N LEU A 50 12.21 1.24 13.79
CA LEU A 50 12.02 1.05 15.22
C LEU A 50 13.26 0.44 15.90
N PRO A 51 13.61 0.86 17.13
CA PRO A 51 14.70 0.24 17.88
C PRO A 51 14.41 -1.25 18.14
N ARG A 52 15.47 -2.06 18.19
CA ARG A 52 15.35 -3.49 18.49
C ARG A 52 14.87 -3.67 19.93
N THR A 53 13.65 -4.17 20.07
CA THR A 53 12.95 -4.43 21.34
C THR A 53 12.07 -5.66 21.15
N ALA A 54 11.71 -6.33 22.24
CA ALA A 54 10.82 -7.50 22.18
C ALA A 54 9.47 -7.19 21.50
N PHE A 55 8.95 -5.96 21.65
CA PHE A 55 7.73 -5.53 20.99
C PHE A 55 7.89 -5.40 19.47
N ARG A 56 9.02 -4.87 19.00
CA ARG A 56 9.34 -4.83 17.57
C ARG A 56 9.44 -6.24 17.00
N ASP A 57 10.14 -7.14 17.70
CA ASP A 57 10.33 -8.51 17.24
C ASP A 57 8.99 -9.27 17.17
N ALA A 58 8.13 -9.10 18.18
CA ALA A 58 6.77 -9.63 18.16
C ALA A 58 5.94 -9.08 16.99
N ALA A 59 6.02 -7.77 16.70
CA ALA A 59 5.32 -7.15 15.57
C ALA A 59 5.80 -7.70 14.22
N VAL A 60 7.12 -7.89 14.06
CA VAL A 60 7.69 -8.50 12.84
C VAL A 60 7.22 -9.94 12.67
N VAL A 61 7.23 -10.75 13.74
CA VAL A 61 6.72 -12.13 13.69
C VAL A 61 5.24 -12.17 13.31
N LEU A 62 4.41 -11.31 13.92
CA LEU A 62 2.99 -11.22 13.60
C LEU A 62 2.77 -10.81 12.14
N MET A 63 3.56 -9.87 11.62
CA MET A 63 3.51 -9.44 10.22
C MET A 63 3.90 -10.58 9.27
N LEU A 64 4.92 -11.38 9.59
CA LEU A 64 5.32 -12.54 8.79
C LEU A 64 4.23 -13.62 8.76
N VAL A 65 3.60 -13.90 9.90
CA VAL A 65 2.46 -14.83 9.98
C VAL A 65 1.29 -14.34 9.13
N HIS A 66 0.94 -13.06 9.25
CA HIS A 66 -0.07 -12.42 8.42
C HIS A 66 0.26 -12.56 6.92
N GLN A 67 1.50 -12.24 6.53
CA GLN A 67 1.93 -12.29 5.13
C GLN A 67 1.87 -13.71 4.55
N PHE A 68 2.20 -14.73 5.35
CA PHE A 68 2.10 -16.14 4.95
C PHE A 68 0.65 -16.56 4.68
N ILE A 69 -0.26 -16.18 5.58
CA ILE A 69 -1.69 -16.50 5.44
C ILE A 69 -2.28 -15.75 4.22
N THR A 70 -1.99 -14.46 4.08
CA THR A 70 -2.48 -13.64 2.97
C THR A 70 -1.96 -14.14 1.63
N PHE A 71 -0.69 -14.58 1.56
CA PHE A 71 -0.15 -15.22 0.34
C PHE A 71 -0.94 -16.48 -0.04
N GLY A 72 -1.26 -17.35 0.92
CA GLY A 72 -2.07 -18.54 0.69
C GLY A 72 -3.46 -18.21 0.14
N PHE A 73 -4.15 -17.23 0.73
CA PHE A 73 -5.46 -16.78 0.27
C PHE A 73 -5.40 -16.12 -1.11
N ALA A 74 -4.38 -15.30 -1.39
CA ALA A 74 -4.23 -14.61 -2.67
C ALA A 74 -3.86 -15.55 -3.82
N CYS A 75 -3.05 -16.58 -3.58
CA CYS A 75 -2.67 -17.54 -4.61
C CYS A 75 -3.77 -18.55 -4.93
N THR A 76 -4.70 -18.80 -4.00
CA THR A 76 -5.82 -19.74 -4.18
C THR A 76 -6.67 -19.46 -5.43
N PRO A 77 -7.20 -18.25 -5.67
CA PRO A 77 -7.93 -17.95 -6.89
C PRO A 77 -7.06 -18.05 -8.15
N LEU A 78 -5.77 -17.71 -8.08
CA LEU A 78 -4.84 -17.87 -9.21
C LEU A 78 -4.68 -19.35 -9.58
N TYR A 79 -4.54 -20.24 -8.60
CA TYR A 79 -4.50 -21.68 -8.85
C TYR A 79 -5.79 -22.17 -9.48
N PHE A 80 -6.96 -21.71 -9.03
CA PHE A 80 -8.22 -22.12 -9.63
C PHE A 80 -8.35 -21.68 -11.08
N VAL A 81 -7.98 -20.44 -11.40
CA VAL A 81 -7.99 -19.93 -12.78
C VAL A 81 -7.00 -20.70 -13.65
N TRP A 82 -5.80 -20.97 -13.13
CA TRP A 82 -4.76 -21.71 -13.84
C TRP A 82 -5.12 -23.19 -14.06
N GLU A 83 -5.64 -23.88 -13.04
CA GLU A 83 -6.12 -25.25 -13.14
C GLU A 83 -7.27 -25.37 -14.15
N LYS A 84 -8.14 -24.35 -14.23
CA LYS A 84 -9.19 -24.27 -15.23
C LYS A 84 -8.63 -24.02 -16.64
N LEU A 85 -7.60 -23.20 -16.77
CA LEU A 85 -6.93 -22.92 -18.05
C LEU A 85 -6.25 -24.17 -18.62
N ILE A 86 -5.64 -25.00 -17.77
CA ILE A 86 -4.99 -26.26 -18.17
C ILE A 86 -6.02 -27.39 -18.35
N GLY A 87 -7.27 -27.22 -17.89
CA GLY A 87 -8.31 -28.24 -17.97
C GLY A 87 -8.09 -29.41 -16.99
N LEU A 88 -7.29 -29.21 -15.94
CA LEU A 88 -6.99 -30.25 -14.92
C LEU A 88 -7.95 -30.23 -13.73
N HIS A 89 -9.07 -29.51 -13.84
CA HIS A 89 -9.99 -29.20 -12.73
C HIS A 89 -10.63 -30.47 -12.09
N ASP A 90 -10.84 -31.53 -12.87
CA ASP A 90 -11.52 -32.77 -12.41
C ASP A 90 -10.56 -33.93 -12.06
N CYS A 91 -9.25 -33.71 -12.01
CA CYS A 91 -8.30 -34.77 -11.68
C CYS A 91 -8.28 -35.10 -10.16
N ARG A 92 -8.62 -36.35 -9.80
CA ARG A 92 -8.62 -36.84 -8.40
C ARG A 92 -7.22 -36.92 -7.76
N SER A 93 -6.15 -36.93 -8.53
CA SER A 93 -4.78 -37.12 -8.02
C SER A 93 -4.16 -35.82 -7.49
N LEU A 94 -3.85 -35.78 -6.20
CA LEU A 94 -3.22 -34.64 -5.53
C LEU A 94 -1.84 -34.26 -6.11
N CYS A 95 -1.04 -35.24 -6.52
CA CYS A 95 0.30 -35.00 -7.07
C CYS A 95 0.28 -34.23 -8.40
N LYS A 96 -0.60 -34.62 -9.35
CA LYS A 96 -0.75 -33.88 -10.62
C LYS A 96 -1.26 -32.45 -10.40
N ARG A 97 -2.12 -32.27 -9.39
CA ARG A 97 -2.64 -30.94 -9.03
C ARG A 97 -1.57 -30.07 -8.38
N ALA A 98 -0.70 -30.64 -7.54
CA ALA A 98 0.46 -29.94 -6.99
C ALA A 98 1.46 -29.55 -8.09
N ALA A 99 1.76 -30.46 -9.02
CA ALA A 99 2.62 -30.18 -10.16
C ALA A 99 2.04 -29.08 -11.07
N ALA A 100 0.72 -29.07 -11.30
CA ALA A 100 0.05 -28.03 -12.07
C ALA A 100 0.14 -26.63 -11.44
N ARG A 101 0.36 -26.52 -10.11
CA ARG A 101 0.50 -25.24 -9.41
C ARG A 101 1.93 -24.69 -9.42
N LEU A 102 2.95 -25.54 -9.59
CA LEU A 102 4.35 -25.12 -9.62
C LEU A 102 4.63 -24.01 -10.66
N PRO A 103 4.10 -24.06 -11.90
CA PRO A 103 4.29 -22.99 -12.87
C PRO A 103 3.74 -21.63 -12.45
N VAL A 104 2.81 -21.56 -11.49
CA VAL A 104 2.28 -20.29 -10.95
C VAL A 104 3.13 -19.80 -9.79
N VAL A 105 3.53 -20.70 -8.88
CA VAL A 105 4.28 -20.34 -7.67
C VAL A 105 5.74 -20.00 -7.98
N VAL A 106 6.38 -20.76 -8.86
CA VAL A 106 7.81 -20.63 -9.15
C VAL A 106 8.15 -19.23 -9.67
N PRO A 107 7.42 -18.64 -10.64
CA PRO A 107 7.68 -17.26 -11.06
C PRO A 107 7.46 -16.24 -9.96
N ILE A 108 6.41 -16.39 -9.14
CA ILE A 108 6.12 -15.46 -8.02
C ILE A 108 7.24 -15.52 -6.98
N TRP A 109 7.66 -16.72 -6.60
CA TRP A 109 8.75 -16.95 -5.66
C TRP A 109 10.09 -16.45 -6.20
N PHE A 110 10.39 -16.74 -7.47
CA PHE A 110 11.60 -16.29 -8.13
C PHE A 110 11.65 -14.76 -8.21
N LEU A 111 10.56 -14.11 -8.64
CA LEU A 111 10.46 -12.66 -8.70
C LEU A 111 10.63 -12.01 -7.32
N ALA A 112 10.09 -12.64 -6.26
CA ALA A 112 10.24 -12.17 -4.89
C ALA A 112 11.69 -12.24 -4.38
N ILE A 113 12.48 -13.23 -4.82
CA ILE A 113 13.91 -13.35 -4.48
C ILE A 113 14.74 -12.32 -5.24
N VAL A 114 14.46 -12.14 -6.53
CA VAL A 114 15.23 -11.26 -7.42
C VAL A 114 14.97 -9.79 -7.08
N PHE A 115 13.74 -9.42 -6.70
CA PHE A 115 13.36 -8.03 -6.44
C PHE A 115 12.68 -7.84 -5.08
N PRO A 116 13.44 -7.69 -3.98
CA PRO A 116 12.86 -7.45 -2.66
C PRO A 116 12.40 -5.99 -2.45
N PHE A 117 12.15 -5.21 -3.50
CA PHE A 117 11.91 -3.76 -3.41
C PHE A 117 10.44 -3.41 -3.15
N PHE A 118 9.99 -3.49 -1.89
CA PHE A 118 8.59 -3.25 -1.52
C PHE A 118 8.04 -1.89 -2.00
N GLY A 119 8.84 -0.82 -1.93
CA GLY A 119 8.41 0.53 -2.34
C GLY A 119 8.09 0.62 -3.83
N PRO A 120 9.08 0.43 -4.73
CA PRO A 120 8.86 0.45 -6.17
C PRO A 120 7.80 -0.55 -6.65
N ILE A 121 7.77 -1.76 -6.09
CA ILE A 121 6.76 -2.77 -6.46
C ILE A 121 5.35 -2.29 -6.08
N ASN A 122 5.15 -1.82 -4.85
CA ASN A 122 3.84 -1.34 -4.42
C ASN A 122 3.38 -0.13 -5.24
N SER A 123 4.30 0.79 -5.57
CA SER A 123 4.01 1.95 -6.41
C SER A 123 3.68 1.55 -7.86
N ALA A 124 4.41 0.60 -8.44
CA ALA A 124 4.15 0.10 -9.79
C ALA A 124 2.82 -0.67 -9.87
N VAL A 125 2.54 -1.54 -8.90
CA VAL A 125 1.25 -2.26 -8.82
C VAL A 125 0.10 -1.28 -8.61
N GLY A 126 0.29 -0.24 -7.78
CA GLY A 126 -0.70 0.81 -7.56
C GLY A 126 -1.00 1.61 -8.82
N SER A 127 0.04 2.16 -9.45
CA SER A 127 -0.09 3.01 -10.65
C SER A 127 -0.62 2.26 -11.87
N LEU A 128 -0.26 0.99 -12.04
CA LEU A 128 -0.70 0.17 -13.17
C LEU A 128 -1.99 -0.58 -12.84
N LEU A 129 -1.95 -1.56 -11.94
CA LEU A 129 -3.04 -2.50 -11.72
C LEU A 129 -4.22 -1.89 -10.97
N VAL A 130 -3.96 -1.15 -9.89
CA VAL A 130 -5.02 -0.57 -9.04
C VAL A 130 -5.75 0.55 -9.78
N SER A 131 -5.02 1.40 -10.53
CA SER A 131 -5.61 2.45 -11.37
C SER A 131 -6.68 1.89 -12.32
N PHE A 132 -6.40 0.78 -13.01
CA PHE A 132 -7.38 0.17 -13.90
C PHE A 132 -8.54 -0.50 -13.15
N THR A 133 -8.23 -1.30 -12.14
CA THR A 133 -9.22 -2.17 -11.50
C THR A 133 -10.16 -1.44 -10.54
N VAL A 134 -9.69 -0.39 -9.87
CA VAL A 134 -10.47 0.34 -8.84
C VAL A 134 -11.11 1.60 -9.39
N TYR A 135 -10.47 2.27 -10.36
CA TYR A 135 -10.95 3.56 -10.87
C TYR A 135 -11.45 3.48 -12.32
N ILE A 136 -10.57 3.15 -13.27
CA ILE A 136 -10.89 3.29 -14.70
C ILE A 136 -12.00 2.32 -15.12
N ILE A 137 -11.82 1.01 -14.89
CA ILE A 137 -12.77 -0.01 -15.35
C ILE A 137 -14.15 0.17 -14.67
N PRO A 138 -14.26 0.34 -13.34
CA PRO A 138 -15.57 0.54 -12.71
C PRO A 138 -16.29 1.81 -13.20
N ALA A 139 -15.56 2.92 -13.36
CA ALA A 139 -16.15 4.18 -13.84
C ALA A 139 -16.62 4.08 -15.30
N LEU A 140 -15.81 3.46 -16.18
CA LEU A 140 -16.19 3.18 -17.56
C LEU A 140 -17.39 2.23 -17.63
N ALA A 141 -17.37 1.15 -16.86
CA ALA A 141 -18.47 0.18 -16.80
C ALA A 141 -19.78 0.84 -16.36
N HIS A 142 -19.74 1.73 -15.36
CA HIS A 142 -20.90 2.51 -14.95
C HIS A 142 -21.43 3.41 -16.09
N MET A 143 -20.55 4.14 -16.77
CA MET A 143 -20.95 5.01 -17.87
C MET A 143 -21.54 4.23 -19.06
N ILE A 144 -20.97 3.07 -19.38
CA ILE A 144 -21.47 2.19 -20.45
C ILE A 144 -22.83 1.60 -20.07
N THR A 145 -22.98 1.13 -18.83
CA THR A 145 -24.21 0.49 -18.34
C THR A 145 -25.40 1.46 -18.34
N PHE A 146 -25.19 2.71 -17.94
CA PHE A 146 -26.26 3.73 -17.85
C PHE A 146 -26.29 4.71 -19.03
N ARG A 147 -25.74 4.32 -20.18
CA ARG A 147 -25.70 5.19 -21.38
C ARG A 147 -27.09 5.45 -21.98
N SER A 148 -27.97 4.46 -21.98
CA SER A 148 -29.31 4.59 -22.58
C SER A 148 -30.30 5.30 -21.67
N ALA A 149 -31.31 5.96 -22.25
CA ALA A 149 -32.41 6.56 -21.48
C ALA A 149 -33.19 5.50 -20.69
N THR A 150 -33.48 4.37 -21.33
CA THR A 150 -34.19 3.24 -20.72
C THR A 150 -33.44 2.66 -19.52
N ALA A 151 -32.11 2.56 -19.54
CA ALA A 151 -31.33 2.09 -18.40
C ALA A 151 -31.32 3.08 -17.23
N ARG A 152 -31.39 4.38 -17.51
CA ARG A 152 -31.44 5.45 -16.49
C ARG A 152 -32.80 5.53 -15.81
N GLU A 153 -33.88 5.29 -16.56
CA GLU A 153 -35.25 5.26 -16.03
C GLU A 153 -35.53 4.01 -15.20
N ASN A 154 -34.96 2.87 -15.60
CA ASN A 154 -35.07 1.60 -14.86
C ASN A 154 -34.02 1.44 -13.75
N ALA A 155 -33.24 2.47 -13.44
CA ALA A 155 -32.22 2.40 -12.41
C ALA A 155 -32.87 2.27 -11.03
N VAL A 156 -32.53 1.21 -10.30
CA VAL A 156 -33.03 0.95 -8.94
C VAL A 156 -32.68 2.11 -7.99
N GLU A 157 -31.58 2.82 -8.24
CA GLU A 157 -31.12 3.92 -7.42
C GLU A 157 -30.64 5.08 -8.30
N PRO A 158 -31.39 6.21 -8.36
CA PRO A 158 -30.96 7.37 -9.11
C PRO A 158 -29.81 8.09 -8.38
N PRO A 159 -28.89 8.74 -9.12
CA PRO A 159 -27.80 9.52 -8.53
C PRO A 159 -28.34 10.67 -7.67
N PRO A 160 -27.64 11.02 -6.57
CA PRO A 160 -28.09 12.04 -5.64
C PRO A 160 -28.25 13.40 -6.33
N ARG A 161 -29.33 14.11 -6.00
CA ARG A 161 -29.65 15.42 -6.61
C ARG A 161 -28.55 16.47 -6.38
N PHE A 162 -27.86 16.39 -5.24
CA PHE A 162 -26.72 17.24 -4.91
C PHE A 162 -25.57 17.12 -5.92
N MET A 163 -25.40 15.96 -6.56
CA MET A 163 -24.29 15.69 -7.48
C MET A 163 -24.66 15.84 -8.96
N GLY A 164 -25.58 16.76 -9.28
CA GLY A 164 -25.93 17.05 -10.68
C GLY A 164 -26.68 15.93 -11.40
N ARG A 165 -27.31 15.01 -10.65
CA ARG A 165 -28.05 13.84 -11.17
C ARG A 165 -27.17 13.03 -12.13
N TRP A 166 -27.73 12.52 -13.22
CA TRP A 166 -27.00 11.68 -14.17
C TRP A 166 -25.85 12.43 -14.85
N THR A 167 -26.08 13.65 -15.33
CA THR A 167 -25.05 14.44 -16.02
C THR A 167 -23.84 14.68 -15.12
N GLY A 168 -24.05 15.04 -13.86
CA GLY A 168 -22.95 15.24 -12.90
C GLY A 168 -22.20 13.95 -12.60
N THR A 169 -22.89 12.82 -12.40
CA THR A 169 -22.23 11.51 -12.22
C THR A 169 -21.39 11.10 -13.45
N PHE A 170 -21.89 11.34 -14.67
CA PHE A 170 -21.13 11.08 -15.89
C PHE A 170 -19.89 11.98 -16.02
N ILE A 171 -20.01 13.27 -15.72
CA ILE A 171 -18.88 14.21 -15.74
C ILE A 171 -17.83 13.80 -14.71
N ILE A 172 -18.24 13.45 -13.48
CA ILE A 172 -17.32 13.00 -12.43
C ILE A 172 -16.61 11.71 -12.84
N ASN A 173 -17.34 10.71 -13.34
CA ASN A 173 -16.72 9.46 -13.78
C ASN A 173 -15.76 9.68 -14.95
N ALA A 174 -16.13 10.52 -15.92
CA ALA A 174 -15.25 10.88 -17.05
C ALA A 174 -13.99 11.61 -16.56
N PHE A 175 -14.14 12.54 -15.61
CA PHE A 175 -13.03 13.23 -14.98
C PHE A 175 -12.11 12.26 -14.25
N VAL A 176 -12.64 11.36 -13.42
CA VAL A 176 -11.86 10.35 -12.69
C VAL A 176 -11.09 9.46 -13.66
N VAL A 177 -11.73 8.99 -14.74
CA VAL A 177 -11.06 8.17 -15.76
C VAL A 177 -9.91 8.95 -16.40
N ALA A 178 -10.16 10.16 -16.89
CA ALA A 178 -9.13 10.96 -17.55
C ALA A 178 -7.98 11.31 -16.60
N TRP A 179 -8.31 11.75 -15.38
CA TRP A 179 -7.34 12.13 -14.36
C TRP A 179 -6.48 10.96 -13.93
N VAL A 180 -7.09 9.82 -13.58
CA VAL A 180 -6.34 8.63 -13.16
C VAL A 180 -5.52 8.04 -14.30
N LEU A 181 -5.98 8.13 -15.54
CA LEU A 181 -5.21 7.69 -16.70
C LEU A 181 -3.98 8.57 -16.91
N VAL A 182 -4.12 9.90 -16.83
CA VAL A 182 -3.00 10.83 -17.04
C VAL A 182 -2.04 10.86 -15.86
N VAL A 183 -2.57 11.09 -14.65
CA VAL A 183 -1.76 11.30 -13.44
C VAL A 183 -1.37 9.98 -12.78
N GLY A 184 -2.31 9.06 -12.62
CA GLY A 184 -2.06 7.78 -11.97
C GLY A 184 -1.24 6.84 -12.85
N PHE A 185 -1.78 6.47 -14.01
CA PHE A 185 -1.15 5.54 -14.94
C PHE A 185 -0.02 6.19 -15.74
N GLY A 186 -0.24 7.39 -16.31
CA GLY A 186 0.76 8.08 -17.12
C GLY A 186 1.97 8.51 -16.29
N PHE A 187 1.86 9.61 -15.54
CA PHE A 187 2.98 10.14 -14.75
C PHE A 187 3.40 9.21 -13.61
N GLY A 188 2.44 8.67 -12.85
CA GLY A 188 2.74 7.75 -11.74
C GLY A 188 3.33 6.42 -12.20
N GLY A 189 2.85 5.87 -13.32
CA GLY A 189 3.41 4.66 -13.91
C GLY A 189 4.81 4.91 -14.47
N TRP A 190 5.02 6.01 -15.19
CA TRP A 190 6.34 6.42 -15.66
C TRP A 190 7.34 6.52 -14.51
N ALA A 191 7.04 7.32 -13.47
CA ALA A 191 7.91 7.52 -12.33
C ALA A 191 8.20 6.20 -11.57
N SER A 192 7.19 5.33 -11.42
CA SER A 192 7.34 4.04 -10.75
C SER A 192 8.24 3.09 -11.54
N ILE A 193 8.05 3.01 -12.86
CA ILE A 193 8.86 2.15 -13.73
C ILE A 193 10.29 2.68 -13.82
N THR A 194 10.51 3.98 -13.96
CA THR A 194 11.87 4.55 -14.00
C THR A 194 12.61 4.32 -12.69
N ASN A 195 11.95 4.48 -11.55
CA ASN A 195 12.55 4.20 -10.24
C ASN A 195 12.84 2.69 -10.08
N PHE A 196 11.95 1.83 -10.58
CA PHE A 196 12.16 0.40 -10.59
C PHE A 196 13.38 -0.01 -11.43
N VAL A 197 13.48 0.48 -12.67
CA VAL A 197 14.62 0.22 -13.57
C VAL A 197 15.93 0.73 -12.96
N HIS A 198 15.93 1.96 -12.42
CA HIS A 198 17.11 2.51 -11.76
C HIS A 198 17.58 1.65 -10.58
N GLN A 199 16.67 1.06 -9.81
CA GLN A 199 17.04 0.15 -8.72
C GLN A 199 17.61 -1.18 -9.24
N ILE A 200 17.11 -1.68 -10.37
CA ILE A 200 17.70 -2.86 -11.02
C ILE A 200 19.12 -2.56 -11.49
N ASP A 201 19.33 -1.43 -12.15
CA ASP A 201 20.65 -1.04 -12.67
C ASP A 201 21.66 -0.77 -11.54
N THR A 202 21.20 -0.26 -10.40
CA THR A 202 22.07 0.06 -9.25
C THR A 202 22.45 -1.17 -8.42
N PHE A 203 21.50 -2.09 -8.18
CA PHE A 203 21.71 -3.21 -7.24
C PHE A 203 21.91 -4.57 -7.93
N GLY A 204 21.68 -4.66 -9.24
CA GLY A 204 21.71 -5.90 -10.03
C GLY A 204 20.50 -6.82 -9.75
N LEU A 205 20.39 -7.92 -10.51
CA LEU A 205 19.31 -8.92 -10.38
C LEU A 205 19.36 -9.74 -9.08
N PHE A 206 20.45 -9.63 -8.30
CA PHE A 206 20.57 -10.24 -6.98
C PHE A 206 21.22 -9.24 -6.04
N THR A 207 20.41 -8.51 -5.28
CA THR A 207 20.93 -7.59 -4.26
C THR A 207 21.71 -8.41 -3.23
N LYS A 208 22.99 -8.08 -3.02
CA LYS A 208 23.82 -8.73 -1.98
C LYS A 208 23.29 -8.49 -0.56
N CYS A 209 22.41 -7.49 -0.37
CA CYS A 209 21.87 -7.10 0.92
C CYS A 209 20.57 -6.28 0.78
N TYR A 210 19.57 -6.58 1.60
CA TYR A 210 18.30 -5.83 1.72
C TYR A 210 18.44 -4.74 2.79
N GLN A 211 18.17 -3.47 2.43
CA GLN A 211 18.35 -2.28 3.29
C GLN A 211 19.79 -2.08 3.81
N CYS A 212 20.82 -2.28 2.98
CA CYS A 212 22.19 -1.99 3.40
C CYS A 212 22.44 -0.49 3.57
N PRO A 213 23.31 -0.10 4.53
CA PRO A 213 23.74 1.29 4.65
C PRO A 213 24.43 1.73 3.36
N PRO A 214 24.35 3.03 3.01
CA PRO A 214 25.07 3.56 1.86
C PRO A 214 26.56 3.22 2.01
N PRO A 215 27.27 2.95 0.88
CA PRO A 215 28.70 2.69 0.93
C PRO A 215 29.38 3.82 1.71
N PRO A 216 30.35 3.51 2.60
CA PRO A 216 31.10 4.55 3.28
C PRO A 216 31.71 5.46 2.21
N LEU A 217 31.40 6.76 2.28
CA LEU A 217 32.07 7.78 1.49
C LEU A 217 33.57 7.61 1.69
N ALA A 218 34.31 7.45 0.59
CA ALA A 218 35.76 7.47 0.63
C ALA A 218 36.20 8.78 1.32
N PRO A 219 37.15 8.73 2.28
CA PRO A 219 37.63 9.93 2.95
C PRO A 219 38.32 10.83 1.91
N GLY A 220 37.65 11.90 1.49
CA GLY A 220 38.23 12.90 0.57
C GLY A 220 37.29 13.47 -0.50
N ALA A 221 36.07 12.95 -0.69
CA ALA A 221 35.14 13.56 -1.62
C ALA A 221 34.39 14.73 -0.94
N SER A 222 34.83 15.96 -1.19
CA SER A 222 34.02 17.16 -0.97
C SER A 222 32.69 17.00 -1.70
N LEU A 223 31.58 17.10 -0.98
CA LEU A 223 30.23 17.19 -1.53
C LEU A 223 30.21 18.24 -2.65
N PRO A 224 29.87 17.89 -3.91
CA PRO A 224 29.26 18.91 -4.75
C PRO A 224 27.92 19.27 -4.08
N PRO A 225 27.49 20.54 -4.13
CA PRO A 225 26.18 20.90 -3.62
C PRO A 225 25.14 20.02 -4.31
N PHE A 226 24.45 19.19 -3.53
CA PHE A 226 23.22 18.57 -3.98
C PHE A 226 22.34 19.69 -4.54
N PRO A 227 21.81 19.58 -5.77
CA PRO A 227 20.79 20.51 -6.21
C PRO A 227 19.57 20.28 -5.33
N ALA A 228 19.40 21.16 -4.35
CA ALA A 228 18.10 21.54 -3.82
C ALA A 228 17.30 22.09 -5.01
N GLY A 229 16.59 21.21 -5.73
CA GLY A 229 15.92 21.62 -6.95
C GLY A 229 15.16 20.47 -7.58
N GLY A 230 13.89 20.33 -7.18
CA GLY A 230 12.90 19.60 -7.96
C GLY A 230 12.07 18.60 -7.17
N LEU A 231 11.29 19.09 -6.19
CA LEU A 231 9.91 18.64 -5.91
C LEU A 231 9.26 19.49 -4.80
N SER A 232 9.42 20.82 -4.87
CA SER A 232 8.62 21.76 -4.08
C SER A 232 7.32 22.15 -4.79
N ASN A 233 6.91 21.43 -5.84
CA ASN A 233 5.76 21.80 -6.67
C ASN A 233 4.93 20.59 -7.16
N ILE A 234 4.72 19.61 -6.28
CA ILE A 234 3.51 18.78 -6.37
C ILE A 234 2.70 19.07 -5.12
N THR A 235 1.83 20.07 -5.24
CA THR A 235 0.63 20.15 -4.42
C THR A 235 -0.12 18.84 -4.58
N MET A 236 -0.02 17.96 -3.59
CA MET A 236 -0.91 16.81 -3.45
C MET A 236 -2.34 17.36 -3.36
N PRO A 237 -3.27 17.01 -4.28
CA PRO A 237 -4.65 17.46 -4.16
C PRO A 237 -5.39 16.47 -3.25
N PHE A 238 -5.01 16.38 -1.98
CA PHE A 238 -5.81 15.73 -0.94
C PHE A 238 -5.60 16.46 0.39
N ASN A 239 -5.99 17.74 0.40
CA ASN A 239 -6.20 18.48 1.64
C ASN A 239 -7.67 18.30 2.04
N GLY A 240 -7.94 17.26 2.82
CA GLY A 240 -9.24 16.99 3.44
C GLY A 240 -9.19 17.29 4.93
N ALA A 241 -9.51 18.53 5.29
CA ALA A 241 -10.00 19.00 6.59
C ALA A 241 -9.16 18.71 7.85
N ALA A 242 -8.24 19.63 8.18
CA ALA A 242 -8.01 20.11 9.56
C ALA A 242 -7.13 21.37 9.53
N GLY A 243 -7.72 22.51 9.17
CA GLY A 243 -7.09 23.82 9.35
C GLY A 243 -7.52 24.42 10.69
N ALA A 244 -6.61 24.43 11.67
CA ALA A 244 -6.53 25.44 12.73
C ALA A 244 -5.13 25.39 13.34
N GLY A 245 -4.37 26.47 13.16
CA GLY A 245 -2.99 26.58 13.60
C GLY A 245 -2.84 26.48 15.11
N LEU A 246 -1.86 25.69 15.54
CA LEU A 246 -1.26 25.75 16.87
C LEU A 246 0.27 25.77 16.69
N PRO A 247 1.00 26.59 17.46
CA PRO A 247 2.45 26.67 17.38
C PRO A 247 3.11 25.34 17.84
N PRO A 248 4.35 25.06 17.40
CA PRO A 248 5.04 23.83 17.75
C PRO A 248 5.26 23.74 19.27
N ALA A 249 4.84 22.62 19.87
CA ALA A 249 5.12 22.30 21.26
C ALA A 249 6.62 21.96 21.44
N PRO A 250 7.24 22.34 22.57
CA PRO A 250 8.66 22.10 22.81
C PRO A 250 8.95 20.61 23.02
N THR A 251 10.11 20.19 22.52
CA THR A 251 10.71 18.85 22.64
C THR A 251 10.80 18.36 24.09
N PRO A 252 10.46 17.10 24.40
CA PRO A 252 10.74 16.52 25.71
C PRO A 252 12.24 16.19 25.85
N SER A 253 12.85 16.72 26.91
CA SER A 253 14.23 16.45 27.35
C SER A 253 14.43 14.97 27.72
N PRO A 254 15.65 14.41 27.61
CA PRO A 254 15.93 13.02 27.98
C PRO A 254 15.86 12.82 29.50
N PRO A 255 15.46 11.62 30.00
CA PRO A 255 15.39 11.36 31.42
C PRO A 255 16.81 11.17 31.98
N ALA A 256 17.31 12.20 32.66
CA ALA A 256 18.46 12.07 33.55
C ALA A 256 18.00 11.57 34.93
N HIS A 257 18.73 10.58 35.45
CA HIS A 257 18.77 10.16 36.86
C HIS A 257 17.56 9.43 37.46
N PHE A 258 17.56 8.10 37.32
CA PHE A 258 17.09 7.20 38.38
C PHE A 258 17.99 5.95 38.45
N LEU A 259 19.17 6.13 39.03
CA LEU A 259 20.10 5.03 39.33
C LEU A 259 20.93 5.41 40.55
N ARG A 260 20.29 5.44 41.73
CA ARG A 260 21.00 5.41 43.02
C ARG A 260 20.06 5.15 44.19
N HIS A 261 19.94 3.89 44.62
CA HIS A 261 20.06 3.46 46.03
C HIS A 261 19.61 2.01 46.20
N HIS A 262 20.53 1.08 45.99
CA HIS A 262 20.53 -0.19 46.72
C HIS A 262 21.81 -0.21 47.54
N ARG A 263 21.69 0.02 48.85
CA ARG A 263 22.74 -0.31 49.81
C ARG A 263 22.12 -0.67 51.15
N HIS A 264 22.23 -1.96 51.46
CA HIS A 264 22.32 -2.61 52.78
C HIS A 264 21.99 -1.77 54.03
N HIS A 265 21.08 -2.30 54.85
CA HIS A 265 21.32 -2.41 56.28
C HIS A 265 20.69 -3.70 56.83
N SER A 266 21.57 -4.56 57.34
CA SER A 266 21.27 -5.66 58.27
C SER A 266 21.71 -5.19 59.66
N HIS A 267 20.83 -5.34 60.66
CA HIS A 267 21.10 -5.78 62.05
C HIS A 267 20.04 -5.24 63.04
N GLY A 268 19.50 -6.17 63.84
CA GLY A 268 19.38 -5.99 65.29
C GLY A 268 18.00 -5.73 65.88
N LEU A 269 17.20 -6.78 66.10
CA LEU A 269 16.77 -7.32 67.40
C LEU A 269 15.73 -8.42 67.20
#